data_AF-A0A6I9PDI9-F1
#
_entry.id   AF-A0A6I9PDI9-F1
#
_cell.length_a   1.000
_cell.length_b   1.000
_cell.length_c   1.000
_cell.angle_alpha   90.00
_cell.angle_beta   90.00
_cell.angle_gamma   90.00
#
_symmetry.space_group_name_H-M   'P 1'
#
loop_
_entity.id
_entity.type
_entity.pdbx_description
1 polymer ?
#
loop_
_entity_poly.entity_id
_entity_poly.type
_entity_poly.pdbx_seq_one_letter_code
_entity_poly.pdbx_strand_id
1 'polypeptide(L)'
;LIDVHVHLREPGAEHKEDFSSGTAAALAGGFTMVCAMPNTSPAITDANTLALVQKLAKAGCRCDYALYLGAASDNAAILPSIASQAVGLKMYLNDTYSTLKMDNVALWMEHFEKWPKQYPIVAHAEKQTVAAILMVAQLYQRPVHICHIAKKEE
;
A
#
# COMPACT_ATOMS: atom_id res chain seq x y z
N LEU A 1 -18.11 -3.91 7.85
CA LEU A 1 -17.16 -2.78 7.97
C LEU A 1 -16.05 -2.95 6.92
N ILE A 2 -15.26 -1.91 6.64
CA ILE A 2 -14.11 -1.99 5.71
C ILE A 2 -12.83 -1.60 6.47
N ASP A 3 -11.80 -2.46 6.41
CA ASP A 3 -10.47 -2.14 6.94
C ASP A 3 -9.51 -1.85 5.78
N VAL A 4 -9.09 -0.58 5.66
CA VAL A 4 -8.27 -0.12 4.54
C VAL A 4 -6.76 -0.34 4.74
N HIS A 5 -6.35 -0.92 5.86
CA HIS A 5 -4.93 -1.11 6.18
C HIS A 5 -4.69 -2.44 6.93
N VAL A 6 -4.55 -3.53 6.17
CA VAL A 6 -4.18 -4.84 6.73
C VAL A 6 -2.86 -5.37 6.15
N HIS A 7 -2.18 -6.23 6.92
CA HIS A 7 -0.98 -6.93 6.46
C HIS A 7 -1.19 -8.44 6.59
N LEU A 8 -1.52 -9.11 5.49
CA LEU A 8 -1.87 -10.54 5.47
C LEU A 8 -0.67 -11.48 5.22
N ARG A 9 0.53 -10.92 5.04
CA ARG A 9 1.85 -11.59 5.07
C ARG A 9 2.13 -12.67 4.01
N GLU A 10 1.13 -13.05 3.22
CA GLU A 10 1.28 -13.95 2.07
C GLU A 10 1.45 -13.14 0.77
N PRO A 11 2.50 -13.41 -0.03
CA PRO A 11 3.49 -14.48 0.09
C PRO A 11 4.67 -14.17 1.03
N GLY A 12 5.29 -15.24 1.54
CA GLY A 12 6.65 -15.27 2.09
C GLY A 12 6.76 -15.23 3.62
N ALA A 13 5.67 -14.97 4.33
CA ALA A 13 5.64 -14.99 5.79
C ALA A 13 4.35 -15.61 6.35
N GLU A 14 3.88 -16.69 5.72
CA GLU A 14 2.64 -17.41 6.03
C GLU A 14 2.60 -17.96 7.47
N HIS A 15 3.77 -18.20 8.08
CA HIS A 15 3.89 -18.55 9.49
C HIS A 15 3.43 -17.44 10.45
N LYS A 16 3.31 -16.19 9.98
CA LYS A 16 2.79 -15.05 10.74
C LYS A 16 1.30 -14.87 10.53
N GLU A 17 0.86 -14.94 9.26
CA GLU A 17 -0.53 -14.86 8.81
C GLU A 17 -0.58 -15.25 7.33
N ASP A 18 -1.73 -15.74 6.84
CA ASP A 18 -2.00 -15.93 5.41
C ASP A 18 -3.34 -15.27 5.01
N PHE A 19 -3.69 -15.28 3.72
CA PHE A 19 -4.96 -14.68 3.28
C PHE A 19 -6.18 -15.33 3.95
N SER A 20 -6.15 -16.63 4.19
CA SER A 20 -7.26 -17.39 4.77
C SER A 20 -7.42 -17.11 6.26
N SER A 21 -6.35 -17.14 7.05
CA SER A 21 -6.39 -16.90 8.49
C SER A 21 -6.66 -15.42 8.80
N GLY A 22 -6.01 -14.49 8.10
CA GLY A 22 -6.18 -13.07 8.32
C GLY A 22 -7.57 -12.55 7.91
N THR A 23 -8.15 -13.06 6.81
CA THR A 23 -9.54 -12.70 6.45
C THR A 23 -10.59 -13.40 7.32
N ALA A 24 -10.29 -14.57 7.90
CA ALA A 24 -11.13 -15.15 8.95
C ALA A 24 -11.17 -14.24 10.19
N ALA A 25 -10.01 -13.72 10.62
CA ALA A 25 -9.93 -12.76 11.71
C ALA A 25 -10.69 -11.46 11.39
N ALA A 26 -10.58 -10.96 10.16
CA ALA A 26 -11.34 -9.79 9.71
C ALA A 26 -12.86 -9.99 9.85
N LEU A 27 -13.39 -11.12 9.37
CA LEU A 27 -14.82 -11.46 9.50
C LEU A 27 -15.26 -11.58 10.96
N ALA A 28 -14.44 -12.22 11.81
CA ALA A 28 -14.72 -12.32 13.24
C ALA A 28 -14.77 -10.93 13.93
N GLY A 29 -13.99 -9.97 13.43
CA GLY A 29 -14.03 -8.56 13.84
C GLY A 29 -15.14 -7.71 13.21
N GLY A 30 -16.00 -8.29 12.35
CA GLY A 30 -17.08 -7.57 11.66
C GLY A 30 -16.65 -6.82 10.39
N PHE A 31 -15.43 -7.04 9.92
CA PHE A 31 -14.94 -6.50 8.65
C PHE A 31 -15.25 -7.46 7.51
N THR A 32 -15.93 -6.95 6.49
CA THR A 32 -16.40 -7.70 5.33
C THR A 32 -15.59 -7.41 4.08
N MET A 33 -14.73 -6.39 4.13
CA MET A 33 -13.77 -6.06 3.08
C MET A 33 -12.46 -5.56 3.69
N VAL A 34 -11.32 -5.97 3.13
CA VAL A 34 -9.99 -5.55 3.57
C VAL A 34 -9.10 -5.05 2.42
N CYS A 35 -8.22 -4.09 2.68
CA CYS A 35 -7.22 -3.63 1.72
C CYS A 35 -5.81 -4.04 2.18
N ALA A 36 -5.22 -5.02 1.48
CA ALA A 36 -3.94 -5.60 1.88
C ALA A 36 -2.74 -4.78 1.38
N MET A 37 -1.84 -4.46 2.31
CA MET A 37 -0.62 -3.70 2.08
C MET A 37 0.44 -4.51 1.30
N PRO A 38 1.29 -3.84 0.48
CA PRO A 38 2.09 -4.51 -0.55
C PRO A 38 3.45 -5.02 -0.06
N ASN A 39 3.75 -4.91 1.24
CA ASN A 39 5.06 -5.25 1.81
C ASN A 39 5.17 -6.73 2.22
N THR A 40 4.75 -7.60 1.30
CA THR A 40 4.96 -9.06 1.34
C THR A 40 6.37 -9.42 0.87
N SER A 41 6.70 -10.70 0.77
CA SER A 41 7.97 -11.19 0.25
C SER A 41 7.75 -12.26 -0.83
N PRO A 42 7.78 -11.91 -2.12
CA PRO A 42 8.15 -10.61 -2.69
C PRO A 42 7.10 -9.51 -2.43
N ALA A 43 7.55 -8.26 -2.46
CA ALA A 43 6.67 -7.09 -2.37
C ALA A 43 5.89 -6.87 -3.68
N ILE A 44 4.72 -6.26 -3.60
CA ILE A 44 3.84 -6.02 -4.76
C ILE A 44 4.24 -4.72 -5.47
N THR A 45 5.31 -4.77 -6.27
CA THR A 45 5.95 -3.59 -6.88
C THR A 45 5.88 -3.57 -8.41
N ASP A 46 5.30 -4.59 -9.03
CA ASP A 46 5.19 -4.73 -10.49
C ASP A 46 4.00 -5.62 -10.87
N ALA A 47 3.79 -5.81 -12.18
CA ALA A 47 2.67 -6.59 -12.70
C ALA A 47 2.77 -8.08 -12.34
N ASN A 48 3.98 -8.64 -12.26
CA ASN A 48 4.19 -10.07 -12.01
C ASN A 48 3.89 -10.41 -10.54
N THR A 49 4.42 -9.60 -9.63
CA THR A 49 4.15 -9.70 -8.19
C THR A 49 2.68 -9.42 -7.89
N LEU A 50 2.05 -8.44 -8.55
CA LEU A 50 0.60 -8.22 -8.43
C LEU A 50 -0.20 -9.44 -8.88
N ALA A 51 0.10 -10.00 -10.06
CA ALA A 51 -0.62 -11.18 -10.57
C ALA A 51 -0.45 -12.40 -9.66
N LEU A 52 0.75 -12.60 -9.10
CA LEU A 52 1.01 -13.65 -8.10
C LEU A 52 0.11 -13.48 -6.89
N VAL A 53 0.11 -12.28 -6.27
CA VAL A 53 -0.67 -12.04 -5.06
C VAL A 53 -2.17 -12.06 -5.33
N GLN A 54 -2.64 -11.57 -6.48
CA GLN A 54 -4.05 -11.69 -6.89
C GLN A 54 -4.51 -13.15 -6.94
N LYS A 55 -3.66 -14.06 -7.44
CA LYS A 55 -3.97 -15.50 -7.47
C LYS A 55 -4.07 -16.09 -6.07
N LEU A 56 -3.13 -15.75 -5.19
CA LEU A 56 -3.12 -16.22 -3.79
C LEU A 56 -4.33 -15.68 -3.02
N ALA A 57 -4.59 -14.38 -3.09
CA ALA A 57 -5.74 -13.74 -2.47
C ALA A 57 -7.07 -14.33 -2.96
N LYS A 58 -7.19 -14.58 -4.27
CA LYS A 58 -8.40 -15.20 -4.84
C LYS A 58 -8.65 -16.61 -4.30
N ALA A 59 -7.59 -17.35 -3.99
CA ALA A 59 -7.68 -18.70 -3.46
C ALA A 59 -7.90 -18.73 -1.94
N GLY A 60 -7.32 -17.78 -1.20
CA GLY A 60 -7.29 -17.80 0.26
C GLY A 60 -8.32 -16.91 0.96
N CYS A 61 -8.69 -15.75 0.39
CA CYS A 61 -9.55 -14.79 1.05
C CYS A 61 -10.96 -15.34 1.32
N ARG A 62 -11.47 -15.05 2.53
CA ARG A 62 -12.82 -15.43 3.00
C ARG A 62 -13.81 -14.27 2.99
N CYS A 63 -13.32 -13.04 2.84
CA CYS A 63 -14.11 -11.84 2.65
C CYS A 63 -13.63 -11.09 1.40
N ASP A 64 -14.33 -10.02 1.02
CA ASP A 64 -13.91 -9.20 -0.12
C ASP A 64 -12.55 -8.54 0.16
N TYR A 65 -11.78 -8.30 -0.89
CA TYR A 65 -10.44 -7.74 -0.73
C TYR A 65 -10.06 -6.81 -1.88
N ALA A 66 -9.11 -5.94 -1.58
CA ALA A 66 -8.39 -5.16 -2.57
C ALA A 66 -6.89 -5.14 -2.21
N LEU A 67 -6.03 -4.95 -3.21
CA LEU A 67 -4.57 -5.00 -3.04
C LEU A 67 -3.97 -3.64 -3.35
N TYR A 68 -3.04 -3.18 -2.52
CA TYR A 68 -2.21 -2.01 -2.84
C TYR A 68 -1.05 -2.39 -3.77
N LEU A 69 -0.54 -1.41 -4.50
CA LEU A 69 0.79 -1.44 -5.11
C LEU A 69 1.78 -0.69 -4.22
N GLY A 70 3.01 -1.19 -4.13
CA GLY A 70 4.10 -0.56 -3.39
C GLY A 70 4.92 0.36 -4.29
N ALA A 71 5.07 1.62 -3.89
CA ALA A 71 6.06 2.50 -4.48
C ALA A 71 7.47 2.03 -4.10
N ALA A 72 8.36 1.94 -5.09
CA ALA A 72 9.78 1.64 -4.94
C ALA A 72 10.61 2.67 -5.73
N SER A 73 11.94 2.61 -5.60
CA SER A 73 12.86 3.59 -6.20
C SER A 73 12.91 3.57 -7.72
N ASP A 74 12.44 2.52 -8.38
CA ASP A 74 12.64 2.26 -9.81
C ASP A 74 11.34 1.95 -10.58
N ASN A 75 10.18 1.98 -9.92
CA ASN A 75 8.92 1.51 -10.51
C ASN A 75 7.90 2.61 -10.85
N ALA A 76 8.19 3.89 -10.59
CA ALA A 76 7.28 5.00 -10.88
C ALA A 76 6.82 5.06 -12.34
N ALA A 77 7.68 4.65 -13.28
CA ALA A 77 7.36 4.60 -14.71
C ALA A 77 6.43 3.44 -15.12
N ILE A 78 6.46 2.31 -14.40
CA ILE A 78 5.76 1.08 -14.83
C ILE A 78 4.39 0.92 -14.17
N LEU A 79 4.24 1.39 -12.93
CA LEU A 79 3.01 1.24 -12.13
C LEU A 79 1.74 1.85 -12.76
N PRO A 80 1.78 2.98 -13.52
CA PRO A 80 0.57 3.54 -14.11
C PRO A 80 -0.19 2.58 -15.03
N SER A 81 0.52 1.64 -15.68
CA SER A 81 -0.08 0.65 -16.59
C SER A 81 -0.98 -0.37 -15.89
N ILE A 82 -0.78 -0.58 -14.59
CA ILE A 82 -1.51 -1.56 -13.76
C ILE A 82 -2.31 -0.91 -12.63
N ALA A 83 -2.37 0.43 -12.59
CA ALA A 83 -2.99 1.17 -11.50
C ALA A 83 -4.47 0.82 -11.28
N SER A 84 -5.21 0.51 -12.35
CA SER A 84 -6.63 0.12 -12.30
C SER A 84 -6.89 -1.22 -11.62
N GLN A 85 -5.86 -2.02 -11.37
CA GLN A 85 -5.95 -3.34 -10.75
C GLN A 85 -5.64 -3.31 -9.24
N ALA A 86 -5.33 -2.14 -8.71
CA ALA A 86 -4.99 -1.92 -7.31
C ALA A 86 -5.94 -0.91 -6.66
N VAL A 87 -6.10 -0.99 -5.34
CA VAL A 87 -6.89 -0.02 -4.58
C VAL A 87 -6.21 1.35 -4.50
N GLY A 88 -4.88 1.38 -4.64
CA GLY A 88 -4.08 2.59 -4.57
C GLY A 88 -2.59 2.29 -4.54
N LEU A 89 -1.79 3.36 -4.48
CA LEU A 89 -0.35 3.31 -4.29
C LEU A 89 0.00 3.54 -2.82
N LYS A 90 0.73 2.61 -2.20
CA LYS A 90 1.28 2.75 -0.85
C LYS A 90 2.73 3.20 -0.91
N MET A 91 3.04 4.27 -0.21
CA MET A 91 4.39 4.80 -0.06
C MET A 91 4.87 4.62 1.39
N TYR A 92 6.08 4.09 1.58
CA TYR A 92 6.73 3.96 2.88
C TYR A 92 7.82 5.02 3.01
N LEU A 93 7.54 6.09 3.76
CA LEU A 93 8.37 7.32 3.80
C LEU A 93 9.20 7.46 5.08
N ASN A 94 9.07 6.51 6.01
CA ASN A 94 9.87 6.36 7.21
C ASN A 94 10.39 4.92 7.27
N ASP A 95 11.17 4.59 8.31
CA ASP A 95 11.71 3.25 8.50
C ASP A 95 10.60 2.19 8.46
N THR A 96 10.85 1.15 7.67
CA THR A 96 9.92 0.04 7.47
C THR A 96 10.69 -1.26 7.47
N TYR A 97 10.03 -2.36 7.87
CA TYR A 97 10.61 -3.70 7.82
C TYR A 97 10.73 -4.26 6.39
N SER A 98 10.46 -3.45 5.37
CA SER A 98 10.44 -3.85 3.96
C SER A 98 11.53 -3.12 3.17
N THR A 99 11.81 -3.62 1.97
CA THR A 99 12.72 -2.99 1.00
C THR A 99 12.11 -1.76 0.31
N LEU A 100 10.90 -1.34 0.69
CA LEU A 100 10.13 -0.26 0.04
C LEU A 100 10.37 1.13 0.62
N LYS A 101 11.29 1.26 1.58
CA LYS A 101 11.61 2.55 2.17
C LYS A 101 12.10 3.52 1.09
N MET A 102 11.50 4.70 1.01
CA MET A 102 11.95 5.77 0.11
C MET A 102 12.42 6.99 0.89
N ASP A 103 13.74 7.19 0.94
CA ASP A 103 14.37 8.28 1.70
C ASP A 103 14.57 9.57 0.88
N ASN A 104 14.19 9.58 -0.40
CA ASN A 104 14.39 10.72 -1.30
C ASN A 104 13.06 11.30 -1.79
N VAL A 105 12.82 12.57 -1.43
CA VAL A 105 11.62 13.32 -1.84
C VAL A 105 11.46 13.39 -3.36
N ALA A 106 12.56 13.41 -4.13
CA ALA A 106 12.49 13.40 -5.59
C ALA A 106 11.79 12.14 -6.13
N LEU A 107 11.98 10.98 -5.50
CA LEU A 107 11.27 9.75 -5.85
C LEU A 107 9.78 9.86 -5.53
N TRP A 108 9.45 10.54 -4.42
CA TRP A 108 8.04 10.74 -4.07
C TRP A 108 7.35 11.61 -5.11
N MET A 109 8.02 12.69 -5.53
CA MET A 109 7.55 13.59 -6.58
C MET A 109 7.33 12.83 -7.90
N GLU A 110 8.25 11.95 -8.29
CA GLU A 110 8.11 11.12 -9.51
C GLU A 110 6.86 10.22 -9.45
N HIS A 111 6.60 9.60 -8.30
CA HIS A 111 5.38 8.80 -8.09
C HIS A 111 4.12 9.66 -8.15
N PHE A 112 4.12 10.85 -7.54
CA PHE A 112 2.97 11.76 -7.57
C PHE A 112 2.66 12.28 -8.98
N GLU A 113 3.69 12.51 -9.78
CA GLU A 113 3.60 12.92 -11.17
C GLU A 113 3.02 11.82 -12.06
N LYS A 114 3.55 10.60 -11.95
CA LYS A 114 3.25 9.51 -12.89
C LYS A 114 2.02 8.69 -12.52
N TRP A 115 1.74 8.51 -11.23
CA TRP A 115 0.57 7.73 -10.79
C TRP A 115 -0.73 8.40 -11.27
N PRO A 116 -1.73 7.68 -11.83
CA PRO A 116 -2.91 8.36 -12.36
C PRO A 116 -3.69 9.10 -11.27
N LYS A 117 -4.15 10.33 -11.56
CA LYS A 117 -4.75 11.23 -10.56
C LYS A 117 -6.06 10.70 -9.93
N GLN A 118 -6.79 9.86 -10.64
CA GLN A 118 -8.03 9.27 -10.16
C GLN A 118 -7.84 8.16 -9.11
N TYR A 119 -6.61 7.62 -8.98
CA TYR A 119 -6.34 6.54 -8.03
C TYR A 119 -5.71 7.07 -6.74
N PRO A 120 -6.05 6.49 -5.57
CA PRO A 120 -5.52 6.91 -4.28
C PRO A 120 -4.00 6.77 -4.15
N ILE A 121 -3.42 7.66 -3.35
CA ILE A 121 -2.07 7.50 -2.77
C ILE A 121 -2.22 7.50 -1.25
N VAL A 122 -1.64 6.50 -0.60
CA VAL A 122 -1.58 6.41 0.86
C VAL A 122 -0.11 6.39 1.31
N ALA A 123 0.21 7.15 2.35
CA ALA A 123 1.58 7.30 2.84
C ALA A 123 1.69 6.86 4.29
N HIS A 124 2.63 5.94 4.56
CA HIS A 124 3.19 5.81 5.91
C HIS A 124 4.16 6.99 6.08
N ALA A 125 3.74 7.98 6.86
CA ALA A 125 4.48 9.20 7.13
C ALA A 125 4.32 9.56 8.61
N GLU A 126 5.42 9.74 9.32
CA GLU A 126 5.44 10.10 10.74
C GLU A 126 6.11 11.47 10.95
N LYS A 127 5.64 12.20 11.96
CA LYS A 127 6.20 13.52 12.34
C LYS A 127 6.34 14.48 11.15
N GLN A 128 7.51 15.10 10.98
CA GLN A 128 7.80 16.03 9.88
C GLN A 128 7.63 15.43 8.48
N THR A 129 7.65 14.10 8.34
CA THR A 129 7.39 13.43 7.06
C THR A 129 5.95 13.67 6.59
N VAL A 130 4.99 13.86 7.51
CA VAL A 130 3.61 14.25 7.20
C VAL A 130 3.60 15.61 6.49
N ALA A 131 4.26 16.62 7.04
CA ALA A 131 4.37 17.94 6.42
C ALA A 131 5.07 17.87 5.04
N ALA A 132 6.13 17.07 4.92
CA ALA A 132 6.85 16.90 3.67
C ALA A 132 5.98 16.27 2.56
N ILE A 133 5.23 15.21 2.85
CA ILE A 133 4.36 14.57 1.85
C ILE A 133 3.14 15.43 1.51
N LEU A 134 2.61 16.20 2.46
CA LEU A 134 1.56 17.20 2.20
C LEU A 134 2.05 18.29 1.25
N MET A 135 3.30 18.73 1.38
CA MET A 135 3.89 19.69 0.45
C MET A 135 3.99 19.10 -0.98
N VAL A 136 4.43 17.84 -1.11
CA VAL A 136 4.46 17.15 -2.42
C VAL A 136 3.04 17.03 -3.01
N ALA A 137 2.05 16.66 -2.20
CA ALA A 137 0.65 16.60 -2.63
C ALA A 137 0.13 17.95 -3.14
N GLN A 138 0.50 19.04 -2.46
CA GLN A 138 0.16 20.40 -2.88
C GLN A 138 0.86 20.79 -4.19
N LEU A 139 2.14 20.44 -4.37
CA LEU A 139 2.87 20.72 -5.61
C LEU A 139 2.21 20.06 -6.83
N TYR A 140 1.70 18.83 -6.68
CA TYR A 140 1.07 18.08 -7.76
C TYR A 140 -0.46 18.24 -7.84
N GLN A 141 -1.05 19.06 -6.96
CA GLN A 141 -2.48 19.35 -6.90
C GLN A 141 -3.31 18.05 -6.90
N ARG A 142 -3.02 17.15 -5.95
CA ARG A 142 -3.74 15.88 -5.78
C ARG A 142 -3.80 15.46 -4.31
N PRO A 143 -4.82 14.69 -3.91
CA PRO A 143 -4.94 14.22 -2.53
C PRO A 143 -3.90 13.16 -2.18
N VAL A 144 -3.57 13.09 -0.89
CA VAL A 144 -2.83 11.99 -0.25
C VAL A 144 -3.54 11.63 1.05
N HIS A 145 -3.59 10.35 1.39
CA HIS A 145 -4.08 9.88 2.67
C HIS A 145 -2.91 9.48 3.58
N ILE A 146 -2.89 9.98 4.81
CA ILE A 146 -1.84 9.65 5.78
C ILE A 146 -2.30 8.47 6.62
N CYS A 147 -1.53 7.38 6.58
CA CYS A 147 -1.80 6.19 7.36
C CYS A 147 -1.54 6.43 8.85
N HIS A 148 -2.35 5.78 9.71
CA HIS A 148 -2.11 5.58 11.15
C HIS A 148 -1.46 6.76 11.90
N ILE A 149 -2.08 7.96 11.83
CA ILE A 149 -1.72 9.10 12.68
C ILE A 149 -1.72 8.67 14.15
N ALA A 150 -0.62 8.91 14.85
CA ALA A 150 -0.38 8.36 16.19
C ALA A 150 0.01 9.41 17.23
N LYS A 151 0.36 10.64 16.81
CA LYS A 151 0.86 11.69 17.71
C LYS A 151 0.11 13.00 17.53
N LYS A 152 0.18 13.85 18.56
CA LYS A 152 -0.35 15.22 18.54
C LYS A 152 0.31 16.11 17.49
N GLU A 153 1.57 15.84 17.16
CA GLU A 153 2.36 16.62 16.20
C GLU A 153 2.04 16.29 14.72
N GLU A 154 1.31 15.20 14.49
CA GLU A 154 0.92 14.67 13.18
C GLU A 154 -0.53 15.08 12.85
#